data_AF-A0A955C9P6-F1
#
_entry.id   AF-A0A955C9P6-F1
#
_cell.length_a   1.000
_cell.length_b   1.000
_cell.length_c   1.000
_cell.angle_alpha   90.00
_cell.angle_beta   90.00
_cell.angle_gamma   90.00
#
_symmetry.space_group_name_H-M   'P 1'
#
loop_
_entity.id
_entity.type
_entity.pdbx_description
1 polymer ?
#
loop_
_entity_poly.entity_id
_entity_poly.type
_entity_poly.pdbx_seq_one_letter_code
_entity_poly.pdbx_strand_id
1 'polypeptide(L)'
;MAATQPAAESSLIAGDTRTADSESRHRLACIAVILIGVVINLLYVLVRCPLDLSGDEAHYWDWSRHLDISYYSKGPLVACIIASSRWLMGLLAPNASLDPAAVVRMPAILLSVLTSIGVVALSRGIGLSWRGVLVALLVCASTPMFTVGAMLMTIDAPFLCAWIWAHVFVVRAIRSEHNLGWWIGTALLVAVGILAKYTMGLLYLVIAVAILSRAGLRKRLLTRTSVIAGAVGLTGLAPIVFWNAAHQWVSFRHVAGQAGVS
;
A
#
# COMPACT_ATOMS: atom_id res chain seq x y z
N MET A 1 -49.34 -38.26 12.70
CA MET A 1 -48.68 -36.95 12.87
C MET A 1 -47.20 -37.14 12.57
N ALA A 2 -46.59 -36.23 11.79
CA ALA A 2 -45.17 -36.18 11.36
C ALA A 2 -44.75 -37.03 10.12
N ALA A 3 -44.72 -36.38 8.94
CA ALA A 3 -43.86 -36.73 7.79
C ALA A 3 -43.85 -35.59 6.74
N THR A 4 -43.27 -34.43 7.06
CA THR A 4 -43.13 -33.29 6.11
C THR A 4 -41.79 -32.52 6.24
N GLN A 5 -40.69 -33.18 6.63
CA GLN A 5 -39.37 -32.55 6.80
C GLN A 5 -38.29 -32.73 5.70
N PRO A 6 -38.33 -33.68 4.74
CA PRO A 6 -37.15 -33.94 3.88
C PRO A 6 -36.90 -32.90 2.77
N ALA A 7 -37.94 -32.21 2.28
CA ALA A 7 -37.80 -31.22 1.20
C ALA A 7 -37.14 -29.91 1.67
N ALA A 8 -37.38 -29.50 2.92
CA ALA A 8 -36.81 -28.29 3.49
C ALA A 8 -35.29 -28.45 3.72
N GLU A 9 -34.86 -29.57 4.30
CA GLU A 9 -33.43 -29.88 4.50
C GLU A 9 -32.67 -30.00 3.18
N SER A 10 -33.26 -30.64 2.17
CA SER A 10 -32.69 -30.71 0.82
C SER A 10 -32.46 -29.32 0.20
N SER A 11 -33.43 -28.41 0.34
CA SER A 11 -33.33 -27.05 -0.21
C SER A 11 -32.29 -26.18 0.53
N LEU A 12 -32.13 -26.38 1.83
CA LEU A 12 -31.14 -25.68 2.66
C LEU A 12 -29.71 -26.13 2.32
N ILE A 13 -29.48 -27.44 2.20
CA ILE A 13 -28.17 -28.00 1.83
C ILE A 13 -27.78 -27.61 0.39
N ALA A 14 -28.75 -27.61 -0.54
CA ALA A 14 -28.53 -27.13 -1.91
C ALA A 14 -28.23 -25.62 -1.98
N GLY A 15 -28.77 -24.83 -1.05
CA GLY A 15 -28.47 -23.40 -0.92
C GLY A 15 -27.05 -23.14 -0.44
N ASP A 16 -26.62 -23.83 0.62
CA ASP A 16 -25.31 -23.65 1.25
C ASP A 16 -24.14 -24.12 0.37
N THR A 17 -24.37 -25.17 -0.44
CA THR A 17 -23.38 -25.64 -1.42
C THR A 17 -23.20 -24.66 -2.59
N ARG A 18 -24.27 -24.02 -3.07
CA ARG A 18 -24.19 -23.02 -4.15
C ARG A 18 -23.51 -21.72 -3.72
N THR A 19 -23.71 -21.28 -2.47
CA THR A 19 -23.06 -20.08 -1.94
C THR A 19 -21.57 -20.32 -1.73
N ALA A 20 -21.17 -21.48 -1.19
CA ALA A 20 -19.77 -21.86 -0.99
C ALA A 20 -18.98 -21.99 -2.31
N ASP A 21 -19.59 -22.57 -3.35
CA ASP A 21 -18.97 -22.67 -4.68
C ASP A 21 -18.80 -21.27 -5.31
N SER A 22 -19.82 -20.42 -5.21
CA SER A 22 -19.74 -19.03 -5.67
C SER A 22 -18.64 -18.24 -4.95
N GLU A 23 -18.53 -18.33 -3.63
CA GLU A 23 -17.46 -17.64 -2.88
C GLU A 23 -16.06 -18.11 -3.31
N SER A 24 -15.90 -19.42 -3.51
CA SER A 24 -14.64 -20.02 -3.97
C SER A 24 -14.24 -19.52 -5.36
N ARG A 25 -15.20 -19.44 -6.29
CA ARG A 25 -14.98 -18.90 -7.64
C ARG A 25 -14.53 -17.44 -7.62
N HIS A 26 -15.16 -16.60 -6.82
CA HIS A 26 -14.76 -15.18 -6.71
C HIS A 26 -13.38 -15.00 -6.07
N ARG A 27 -13.04 -15.83 -5.07
CA ARG A 27 -11.69 -15.84 -4.48
C ARG A 27 -10.62 -16.22 -5.51
N LEU A 28 -10.87 -17.26 -6.30
CA LEU A 28 -9.98 -17.67 -7.39
C LEU A 28 -9.85 -16.57 -8.45
N ALA A 29 -10.95 -15.89 -8.79
CA ALA A 29 -10.93 -14.74 -9.69
C ALA A 29 -10.06 -13.59 -9.17
N CYS A 30 -10.09 -13.29 -7.86
CA CYS A 30 -9.19 -12.28 -7.28
C CYS A 30 -7.70 -12.67 -7.46
N ILE A 31 -7.37 -13.94 -7.22
CA ILE A 31 -6.00 -14.45 -7.42
C ILE A 31 -5.61 -14.32 -8.89
N ALA A 32 -6.50 -14.72 -9.80
CA ALA A 32 -6.26 -14.63 -11.24
C ALA A 32 -6.01 -13.18 -11.68
N VAL A 33 -6.81 -12.21 -11.21
CA VAL A 33 -6.62 -10.78 -11.51
C VAL A 33 -5.23 -10.30 -11.07
N ILE A 34 -4.80 -10.64 -9.85
CA ILE A 34 -3.48 -10.26 -9.34
C ILE A 34 -2.37 -10.90 -10.19
N LEU A 35 -2.48 -12.20 -10.47
CA LEU A 35 -1.48 -12.92 -11.28
C LEU A 35 -1.40 -12.40 -12.71
N ILE A 36 -2.53 -12.12 -13.36
CA ILE A 36 -2.58 -11.53 -14.69
C ILE A 36 -1.87 -10.16 -14.67
N GLY A 37 -2.16 -9.33 -13.66
CA GLY A 37 -1.47 -8.05 -13.48
C GLY A 37 0.05 -8.22 -13.34
N VAL A 38 0.51 -9.16 -12.52
CA VAL A 38 1.94 -9.48 -12.38
C VAL A 38 2.56 -9.89 -13.70
N VAL A 39 1.93 -10.81 -14.42
CA VAL A 39 2.43 -11.30 -15.71
C VAL A 39 2.54 -10.17 -16.72
N ILE A 40 1.51 -9.32 -16.83
CA ILE A 40 1.53 -8.16 -17.74
C ILE A 40 2.68 -7.21 -17.39
N ASN A 41 2.85 -6.87 -16.11
CA ASN A 41 3.90 -5.95 -15.68
C ASN A 41 5.31 -6.56 -15.85
N LEU A 42 5.49 -7.85 -15.58
CA LEU A 42 6.76 -8.54 -15.82
C LEU A 42 7.10 -8.60 -17.31
N LEU A 43 6.13 -8.91 -18.17
CA LEU A 43 6.33 -8.89 -19.62
C LEU A 43 6.70 -7.50 -20.11
N TYR A 44 6.07 -6.45 -19.58
CA TYR A 44 6.43 -5.07 -19.86
C TYR A 44 7.87 -4.76 -19.47
N VAL A 45 8.27 -5.04 -18.22
CA VAL A 45 9.60 -4.72 -17.70
C VAL A 45 10.71 -5.56 -18.33
N LEU A 46 10.49 -6.86 -18.56
CA LEU A 46 11.56 -7.80 -18.96
C LEU A 46 11.69 -8.00 -20.47
N VAL A 47 10.61 -7.84 -21.23
CA VAL A 47 10.59 -8.21 -22.66
C VAL A 47 10.44 -7.00 -23.57
N ARG A 48 9.68 -5.98 -23.15
CA ARG A 48 9.22 -4.92 -24.06
C ARG A 48 9.14 -3.55 -23.39
N CYS A 49 10.27 -3.13 -22.82
CA CYS A 49 10.41 -1.78 -22.29
C CYS A 49 11.27 -0.91 -23.22
N PRO A 50 10.69 -0.33 -24.30
CA PRO A 50 11.43 0.58 -25.18
C PRO A 50 11.67 1.96 -24.54
N LEU A 51 11.27 2.15 -23.29
CA LEU A 51 11.31 3.43 -22.59
C LEU A 51 12.40 3.42 -21.52
N ASP A 52 13.30 4.39 -21.63
CA ASP A 52 14.24 4.75 -20.57
C ASP A 52 13.50 5.14 -19.28
N LEU A 53 14.29 5.39 -18.23
CA LEU A 53 13.77 5.94 -16.98
C LEU A 53 13.04 7.25 -17.24
N SER A 54 11.84 7.40 -16.67
CA SER A 54 11.18 8.70 -16.60
C SER A 54 12.01 9.68 -15.77
N GLY A 55 11.73 10.99 -15.86
CA GLY A 55 12.49 12.01 -15.12
C GLY A 55 12.51 11.76 -13.61
N ASP A 56 11.37 11.38 -13.03
CA ASP A 56 11.24 10.99 -11.63
C ASP A 56 12.10 9.74 -11.30
N GLU A 57 11.99 8.69 -12.12
CA GLU A 57 12.75 7.45 -11.92
C GLU A 57 14.27 7.68 -12.05
N ALA A 58 14.70 8.56 -12.94
CA ALA A 58 16.11 8.93 -13.09
C ALA A 58 16.65 9.64 -11.84
N HIS A 59 15.86 10.56 -11.26
CA HIS A 59 16.21 11.18 -9.98
C HIS A 59 16.29 10.15 -8.85
N TYR A 60 15.30 9.25 -8.74
CA TYR A 60 15.27 8.23 -7.69
C TYR A 60 16.38 7.18 -7.86
N TRP A 61 16.76 6.88 -9.10
CA TRP A 61 17.92 6.05 -9.41
C TRP A 61 19.21 6.70 -8.91
N ASP A 62 19.41 7.99 -9.15
CA ASP A 62 20.58 8.70 -8.65
C ASP A 62 20.66 8.71 -7.12
N TRP A 63 19.55 9.02 -6.46
CA TRP A 63 19.43 8.96 -4.99
C TRP A 63 19.73 7.56 -4.44
N SER A 64 19.31 6.50 -5.13
CA SER A 64 19.63 5.14 -4.71
C SER A 64 21.13 4.85 -4.68
N ARG A 65 21.94 5.59 -5.46
CA ARG A 65 23.41 5.47 -5.49
C ARG A 65 24.08 6.30 -4.40
N HIS A 66 23.40 7.34 -3.93
CA HIS A 66 23.89 8.27 -2.91
C HIS A 66 22.86 8.37 -1.79
N LEU A 67 22.73 7.28 -1.01
CA LEU A 67 21.72 7.18 0.02
C LEU A 67 21.93 8.25 1.10
N ASP A 68 20.87 9.00 1.37
CA ASP A 68 20.78 9.98 2.45
C ASP A 68 19.46 9.77 3.23
N ILE A 69 19.34 10.42 4.39
CA ILE A 69 18.18 10.31 5.27
C ILE A 69 16.95 11.07 4.76
N SER A 70 17.10 11.97 3.78
CA SER A 70 16.02 12.59 3.00
C SER A 70 16.60 13.24 1.75
N TYR A 71 15.75 13.71 0.83
CA TYR A 71 16.17 14.41 -0.38
C TYR A 71 15.40 15.71 -0.58
N TYR A 72 15.86 16.49 -1.56
CA TYR A 72 15.34 17.83 -1.88
C TYR A 72 13.82 17.87 -2.00
N SER A 73 13.20 16.93 -2.72
CA SER A 73 11.76 16.98 -2.97
C SER A 73 10.95 15.92 -2.22
N LYS A 74 11.57 14.81 -1.78
CA LYS A 74 10.88 13.62 -1.24
C LYS A 74 11.65 13.00 -0.06
N GLY A 75 10.96 12.14 0.69
CA GLY A 75 11.59 11.32 1.72
C GLY A 75 12.44 10.17 1.13
N PRO A 76 13.16 9.43 1.98
CA PRO A 76 14.22 8.53 1.53
C PRO A 76 13.73 7.18 0.99
N LEU A 77 12.48 6.81 1.23
CA LEU A 77 12.05 5.41 1.09
C LEU A 77 12.19 4.88 -0.35
N VAL A 78 11.84 5.69 -1.35
CA VAL A 78 11.93 5.28 -2.77
C VAL A 78 13.38 4.92 -3.15
N ALA A 79 14.34 5.73 -2.71
CA ALA A 79 15.76 5.51 -2.97
C ALA A 79 16.26 4.25 -2.25
N CYS A 80 15.86 4.04 -0.99
CA CYS A 80 16.19 2.82 -0.25
C CYS A 80 15.64 1.56 -0.93
N ILE A 81 14.39 1.59 -1.41
CA ILE A 81 13.78 0.44 -2.11
C ILE A 81 14.54 0.12 -3.40
N ILE A 82 14.88 1.14 -4.20
CA ILE A 82 15.65 0.95 -5.44
C ILE A 82 17.06 0.45 -5.11
N ALA A 83 17.71 0.97 -4.07
CA ALA A 83 19.03 0.52 -3.65
C ALA A 83 19.02 -0.94 -3.19
N SER A 84 18.00 -1.35 -2.42
CA SER A 84 17.79 -2.76 -2.05
C SER A 84 17.56 -3.64 -3.28
N SER A 85 16.82 -3.14 -4.27
CA SER A 85 16.59 -3.86 -5.52
C SER A 85 17.89 -4.09 -6.31
N ARG A 86 18.70 -3.03 -6.45
CA ARG A 86 20.03 -3.11 -7.07
C ARG A 86 20.94 -4.12 -6.37
N TRP A 87 20.99 -4.06 -5.05
CA TRP A 87 21.78 -4.97 -4.24
C TRP A 87 21.32 -6.42 -4.42
N LEU A 88 20.01 -6.68 -4.34
CA LEU A 88 19.44 -8.02 -4.48
C LEU A 88 19.70 -8.60 -5.88
N MET A 89 19.50 -7.82 -6.95
CA MET A 89 19.78 -8.30 -8.29
C MET A 89 21.27 -8.53 -8.54
N GLY A 90 22.15 -7.70 -7.96
CA GLY A 90 23.60 -7.93 -7.98
C GLY A 90 24.01 -9.25 -7.29
N LEU A 91 23.31 -9.64 -6.22
CA LEU A 91 23.53 -10.94 -5.58
C LEU A 91 23.02 -12.12 -6.41
N LEU A 92 21.84 -11.97 -7.03
CA LEU A 92 21.19 -13.06 -7.78
C LEU A 92 21.80 -13.27 -9.17
N ALA A 93 22.35 -12.22 -9.79
CA ALA A 93 22.88 -12.25 -11.14
C ALA A 93 24.18 -11.41 -11.25
N PRO A 94 25.27 -11.78 -10.56
CA PRO A 94 26.48 -10.96 -10.45
C PRO A 94 27.20 -10.68 -11.77
N ASN A 95 27.01 -11.53 -12.78
CA ASN A 95 27.63 -11.42 -14.11
C ASN A 95 26.65 -10.93 -15.20
N ALA A 96 25.41 -10.62 -14.84
CA ALA A 96 24.42 -10.14 -15.80
C ALA A 96 24.50 -8.62 -15.94
N SER A 97 24.49 -8.13 -17.18
CA SER A 97 24.22 -6.72 -17.48
C SER A 97 22.74 -6.46 -17.20
N LEU A 98 22.43 -5.98 -15.99
CA LEU A 98 21.07 -5.62 -15.62
C LEU A 98 20.70 -4.26 -16.22
N ASP A 99 19.57 -4.21 -16.93
CA ASP A 99 18.99 -2.95 -17.39
C ASP A 99 18.55 -2.11 -16.18
N PRO A 100 19.07 -0.87 -16.01
CA PRO A 100 18.64 0.03 -14.95
C PRO A 100 17.12 0.21 -14.86
N ALA A 101 16.40 0.22 -16.00
CA ALA A 101 14.94 0.33 -16.01
C ALA A 101 14.28 -0.86 -15.32
N ALA A 102 14.75 -2.08 -15.58
CA ALA A 102 14.27 -3.27 -14.90
C ALA A 102 14.58 -3.22 -13.40
N VAL A 103 15.80 -2.80 -13.03
CA VAL A 103 16.18 -2.69 -11.62
C VAL A 103 15.31 -1.71 -10.85
N VAL A 104 15.00 -0.55 -11.44
CA VAL A 104 14.15 0.48 -10.83
C VAL A 104 12.68 0.03 -10.73
N ARG A 105 12.15 -0.62 -11.77
CA ARG A 105 10.70 -0.91 -11.89
C ARG A 105 10.27 -2.20 -11.21
N MET A 106 11.15 -3.18 -11.02
CA MET A 106 10.81 -4.45 -10.37
C MET A 106 10.16 -4.30 -8.98
N PRO A 107 10.64 -3.42 -8.08
CA PRO A 107 9.96 -3.17 -6.81
C PRO A 107 8.55 -2.62 -6.95
N ALA A 108 8.24 -1.83 -7.99
CA ALA A 108 6.90 -1.32 -8.22
C ALA A 108 5.90 -2.46 -8.46
N ILE A 109 6.31 -3.51 -9.17
CA ILE A 109 5.50 -4.72 -9.37
C ILE A 109 5.21 -5.38 -8.03
N LEU A 110 6.23 -5.61 -7.20
CA LEU A 110 6.04 -6.21 -5.86
C LEU A 110 5.10 -5.36 -4.99
N LEU A 111 5.28 -4.05 -4.97
CA LEU A 111 4.43 -3.13 -4.22
C LEU A 111 3.00 -3.11 -4.73
N SER A 112 2.77 -3.24 -6.04
CA SER A 112 1.42 -3.34 -6.61
C SER A 112 0.70 -4.63 -6.20
N VAL A 113 1.43 -5.75 -6.11
CA VAL A 113 0.90 -7.02 -5.59
C VAL A 113 0.53 -6.87 -4.12
N LEU A 114 1.45 -6.35 -3.30
CA LEU A 114 1.20 -6.12 -1.87
C LEU A 114 0.03 -5.17 -1.65
N THR A 115 -0.10 -4.14 -2.48
CA THR A 115 -1.23 -3.20 -2.45
C THR A 115 -2.54 -3.90 -2.80
N SER A 116 -2.55 -4.74 -3.85
CA SER A 116 -3.72 -5.52 -4.27
C SER A 116 -4.17 -6.52 -3.20
N ILE A 117 -3.21 -7.20 -2.55
CA ILE A 117 -3.49 -8.06 -1.39
C ILE A 117 -4.03 -7.23 -0.24
N GLY A 118 -3.50 -6.02 -0.01
CA GLY A 118 -4.01 -5.07 0.97
C GLY A 118 -5.46 -4.67 0.70
N VAL A 119 -5.85 -4.43 -0.55
CA VAL A 119 -7.24 -4.15 -0.96
C VAL A 119 -8.14 -5.34 -0.64
N VAL A 120 -7.72 -6.56 -0.97
CA VAL A 120 -8.45 -7.79 -0.64
C VAL A 120 -8.61 -7.93 0.88
N ALA A 121 -7.51 -7.76 1.63
CA ALA A 121 -7.49 -7.88 3.08
C ALA A 121 -8.36 -6.82 3.76
N LEU A 122 -8.34 -5.56 3.29
CA LEU A 122 -9.17 -4.49 3.82
C LEU A 122 -10.64 -4.74 3.52
N SER A 123 -10.96 -5.11 2.27
CA SER A 123 -12.34 -5.39 1.84
C SER A 123 -12.97 -6.53 2.64
N ARG A 124 -12.23 -7.62 2.84
CA ARG A 124 -12.65 -8.71 3.74
C ARG A 124 -12.70 -8.24 5.19
N GLY A 125 -11.73 -7.44 5.61
CA GLY A 125 -11.62 -6.88 6.94
C GLY A 125 -12.77 -5.94 7.32
N ILE A 126 -13.44 -5.30 6.37
CA ILE A 126 -14.64 -4.48 6.62
C ILE A 126 -15.95 -5.26 6.43
N GLY A 127 -15.89 -6.48 5.87
CA GLY A 127 -17.03 -7.41 5.80
C GLY A 127 -17.65 -7.60 4.41
N LEU A 128 -16.98 -7.21 3.33
CA LEU A 128 -17.49 -7.46 1.97
C LEU A 128 -17.50 -8.97 1.65
N SER A 129 -18.51 -9.42 0.92
CA SER A 129 -18.50 -10.74 0.27
C SER A 129 -17.39 -10.84 -0.78
N TRP A 130 -16.99 -12.06 -1.17
CA TRP A 130 -15.94 -12.24 -2.18
C TRP A 130 -16.28 -11.60 -3.53
N ARG A 131 -17.57 -11.52 -3.89
CA ARG A 131 -18.02 -10.75 -5.06
C ARG A 131 -17.73 -9.25 -4.90
N GLY A 132 -18.02 -8.67 -3.73
CA GLY A 132 -17.70 -7.27 -3.46
C GLY A 132 -16.20 -6.99 -3.45
N VAL A 133 -15.41 -7.92 -2.91
CA VAL A 133 -13.94 -7.86 -2.93
C VAL A 133 -13.39 -7.89 -4.35
N LEU A 134 -13.93 -8.77 -5.20
CA LEU A 134 -13.55 -8.83 -6.62
C LEU A 134 -13.87 -7.53 -7.33
N VAL A 135 -15.07 -6.96 -7.10
CA VAL A 135 -15.45 -5.67 -7.69
C VAL A 135 -14.51 -4.56 -7.23
N ALA A 136 -14.18 -4.48 -5.93
CA ALA A 136 -13.24 -3.49 -5.41
C ALA A 136 -11.85 -3.63 -6.07
N LEU A 137 -11.35 -4.86 -6.20
CA LEU A 137 -10.07 -5.14 -6.86
C LEU A 137 -10.08 -4.76 -8.34
N LEU A 138 -11.17 -5.07 -9.07
CA LEU A 138 -11.32 -4.71 -10.47
C LEU A 138 -11.39 -3.19 -10.67
N VAL A 139 -12.12 -2.48 -9.81
CA VAL A 139 -12.16 -1.01 -9.84
C VAL A 139 -10.76 -0.43 -9.64
N CYS A 140 -10.00 -0.91 -8.63
CA CYS A 140 -8.61 -0.51 -8.44
C CYS A 140 -7.75 -0.83 -9.67
N ALA A 141 -7.82 -2.05 -10.20
CA ALA A 141 -7.02 -2.48 -11.35
C ALA A 141 -7.36 -1.71 -12.64
N SER A 142 -8.60 -1.24 -12.79
CA SER A 142 -9.05 -0.42 -13.92
C SER A 142 -8.72 1.08 -13.77
N THR A 143 -8.27 1.51 -12.59
CA THR A 143 -7.89 2.91 -12.35
C THR A 143 -6.52 3.17 -12.95
N PRO A 144 -6.37 4.06 -13.95
CA PRO A 144 -5.10 4.24 -14.66
C PRO A 144 -3.91 4.52 -13.75
N MET A 145 -4.11 5.29 -12.68
CA MET A 145 -3.04 5.62 -11.72
C MET A 145 -2.50 4.37 -10.98
N PHE A 146 -3.36 3.38 -10.69
CA PHE A 146 -2.92 2.13 -10.08
C PHE A 146 -2.14 1.26 -11.08
N THR A 147 -2.60 1.21 -12.33
CA THR A 147 -1.90 0.46 -13.39
C THR A 147 -0.53 1.07 -13.70
N VAL A 148 -0.46 2.40 -13.82
CA VAL A 148 0.80 3.12 -14.05
C VAL A 148 1.74 2.97 -12.87
N GLY A 149 1.22 3.03 -11.63
CA GLY A 149 2.02 2.81 -10.42
C GLY A 149 2.56 1.38 -10.25
N ALA A 150 2.05 0.42 -11.04
CA ALA A 150 2.61 -0.94 -11.11
C ALA A 150 3.73 -1.07 -12.16
N MET A 151 3.82 -0.12 -13.10
CA MET A 151 4.77 -0.11 -14.22
C MET A 151 5.94 0.86 -14.00
N LEU A 152 5.71 1.98 -13.30
CA LEU A 152 6.70 3.01 -13.01
C LEU A 152 7.00 3.06 -11.52
N MET A 153 8.27 3.18 -11.16
CA MET A 153 8.66 3.33 -9.76
C MET A 153 8.69 4.80 -9.36
N THR A 154 7.57 5.26 -8.82
CA THR A 154 7.46 6.58 -8.18
C THR A 154 7.30 6.43 -6.67
N ILE A 155 7.27 7.55 -5.94
CA ILE A 155 6.95 7.56 -4.51
C ILE A 155 5.54 7.05 -4.19
N ASP A 156 4.64 7.04 -5.18
CA ASP A 156 3.23 6.72 -4.97
C ASP A 156 3.02 5.22 -4.74
N ALA A 157 3.80 4.36 -5.40
CA ALA A 157 3.74 2.92 -5.19
C ALA A 157 4.01 2.50 -3.73
N PRO A 158 5.13 2.88 -3.09
CA PRO A 158 5.36 2.56 -1.68
C PRO A 158 4.39 3.30 -0.74
N PHE A 159 3.99 4.53 -1.08
CA PHE A 159 2.99 5.28 -0.31
C PHE A 159 1.64 4.55 -0.26
N LEU A 160 1.08 4.15 -1.42
CA LEU A 160 -0.21 3.46 -1.50
C LEU A 160 -0.17 2.10 -0.81
N CYS A 161 0.95 1.38 -0.94
CA CYS A 161 1.15 0.11 -0.24
C CYS A 161 1.12 0.32 1.29
N ALA A 162 1.87 1.29 1.80
CA ALA A 162 1.86 1.61 3.23
C ALA A 162 0.46 2.08 3.70
N TRP A 163 -0.21 2.90 2.90
CA TRP A 163 -1.54 3.45 3.18
C TRP A 163 -2.61 2.37 3.33
N ILE A 164 -2.70 1.44 2.37
CA ILE A 164 -3.72 0.38 2.42
C ILE A 164 -3.46 -0.56 3.58
N TRP A 165 -2.19 -0.93 3.83
CA TRP A 165 -1.85 -1.80 4.94
C TRP A 165 -2.04 -1.11 6.30
N ALA A 166 -1.78 0.19 6.41
CA ALA A 166 -2.09 0.93 7.63
C ALA A 166 -3.60 0.87 7.93
N HIS A 167 -4.46 1.02 6.92
CA HIS A 167 -5.91 0.85 7.09
C HIS A 167 -6.29 -0.56 7.51
N VAL A 168 -5.69 -1.59 6.89
CA VAL A 168 -5.88 -2.99 7.27
C VAL A 168 -5.58 -3.20 8.76
N PHE A 169 -4.46 -2.65 9.24
CA PHE A 169 -4.04 -2.78 10.63
C PHE A 169 -4.94 -1.99 11.58
N VAL A 170 -5.35 -0.77 11.22
CA VAL A 170 -6.33 0.01 12.00
C VAL A 170 -7.65 -0.75 12.14
N VAL A 171 -8.19 -1.30 11.04
CA VAL A 171 -9.44 -2.07 11.07
C VAL A 171 -9.32 -3.31 11.97
N ARG A 172 -8.19 -4.03 11.90
CA ARG A 172 -7.92 -5.15 12.80
C ARG A 172 -7.79 -4.71 14.26
N ALA A 173 -7.08 -3.63 14.54
CA ALA A 173 -6.89 -3.10 15.88
C ALA A 173 -8.23 -2.71 16.56
N ILE A 174 -9.14 -2.12 15.79
CA ILE A 174 -10.49 -1.74 16.24
C ILE A 174 -11.37 -2.96 16.52
N ARG A 175 -11.19 -4.06 15.78
CA ARG A 175 -12.01 -5.28 15.90
C ARG A 175 -11.49 -6.27 16.94
N SER A 176 -10.18 -6.32 17.17
CA SER A 176 -9.52 -7.27 18.07
C SER A 176 -9.26 -6.69 19.47
N GLU A 177 -10.24 -5.98 20.05
CA GLU A 177 -10.18 -5.42 21.41
C GLU A 177 -8.86 -4.66 21.74
N HIS A 178 -8.35 -3.87 20.80
CA HIS A 178 -7.14 -3.04 21.00
C HIS A 178 -5.82 -3.80 21.15
N ASN A 179 -5.69 -4.98 20.55
CA ASN A 179 -4.41 -5.70 20.49
C ASN A 179 -3.24 -4.78 20.05
N LEU A 180 -2.22 -4.72 20.89
CA LEU A 180 -1.06 -3.84 20.76
C LEU A 180 -0.29 -4.08 19.45
N GLY A 181 -0.19 -5.32 18.98
CA GLY A 181 0.54 -5.67 17.76
C GLY A 181 -0.02 -4.98 16.52
N TRP A 182 -1.36 -4.84 16.41
CA TRP A 182 -1.97 -4.13 15.29
C TRP A 182 -1.72 -2.62 15.34
N TRP A 183 -1.65 -2.05 16.54
CA TRP A 183 -1.32 -0.63 16.71
C TRP A 183 0.17 -0.34 16.44
N ILE A 184 1.08 -1.24 16.84
CA ILE A 184 2.50 -1.17 16.48
C ILE A 184 2.65 -1.22 14.96
N GLY A 185 2.02 -2.19 14.30
CA GLY A 185 2.09 -2.29 12.85
C GLY A 185 1.48 -1.08 12.14
N THR A 186 0.40 -0.49 12.68
CA THR A 186 -0.15 0.78 12.19
C THR A 186 0.90 1.89 12.28
N ALA A 187 1.54 2.07 13.44
CA ALA A 187 2.55 3.10 13.64
C ALA A 187 3.74 2.94 12.68
N LEU A 188 4.24 1.71 12.52
CA LEU A 188 5.35 1.41 11.60
C LEU A 188 4.97 1.72 10.14
N LEU A 189 3.79 1.29 9.70
CA LEU A 189 3.33 1.55 8.33
C LEU A 189 3.11 3.05 8.08
N VAL A 190 2.63 3.80 9.07
CA VAL A 190 2.52 5.26 8.98
C VAL A 190 3.89 5.91 8.89
N ALA A 191 4.83 5.53 9.75
CA ALA A 191 6.19 6.06 9.70
C ALA A 191 6.85 5.78 8.35
N VAL A 192 6.77 4.54 7.85
CA VAL A 192 7.27 4.15 6.52
C VAL A 192 6.56 4.94 5.41
N GLY A 193 5.24 5.08 5.46
CA GLY A 193 4.48 5.84 4.46
C GLY A 193 4.87 7.32 4.42
N ILE A 194 5.18 7.93 5.57
CA ILE A 194 5.69 9.31 5.65
C ILE A 194 7.05 9.44 4.95
N LEU A 195 7.94 8.44 5.11
CA LEU A 195 9.23 8.40 4.39
C LEU A 195 9.05 8.27 2.87
N ALA A 196 7.90 7.78 2.39
CA ALA A 196 7.54 7.78 0.98
C ALA A 196 7.01 9.15 0.54
N LYS A 197 5.97 9.64 1.23
CA LYS A 197 5.23 10.83 0.87
C LYS A 197 4.59 11.46 2.12
N TYR A 198 4.86 12.74 2.34
CA TYR A 198 4.42 13.46 3.55
C TYR A 198 2.89 13.49 3.71
N THR A 199 2.15 13.34 2.61
CA THR A 199 0.69 13.23 2.60
C THR A 199 0.17 12.00 3.35
N MET A 200 1.02 11.05 3.76
CA MET A 200 0.65 9.98 4.70
C MET A 200 0.09 10.52 6.02
N GLY A 201 0.48 11.73 6.42
CA GLY A 201 -0.12 12.42 7.56
C GLY A 201 -1.64 12.63 7.43
N LEU A 202 -2.21 12.60 6.22
CA LEU A 202 -3.66 12.70 6.02
C LEU A 202 -4.42 11.50 6.61
N LEU A 203 -3.76 10.38 6.90
CA LEU A 203 -4.40 9.25 7.58
C LEU A 203 -4.99 9.69 8.93
N TYR A 204 -4.29 10.55 9.67
CA TYR A 204 -4.76 11.08 10.94
C TYR A 204 -6.01 11.94 10.77
N LEU A 205 -6.11 12.70 9.68
CA LEU A 205 -7.31 13.47 9.35
C LEU A 205 -8.48 12.55 9.04
N VAL A 206 -8.27 11.47 8.27
CA VAL A 206 -9.30 10.45 8.00
C VAL A 206 -9.80 9.81 9.29
N ILE A 207 -8.88 9.45 10.19
CA ILE A 207 -9.22 8.90 11.52
C ILE A 207 -10.00 9.93 12.35
N ALA A 208 -9.58 11.20 12.36
CA ALA A 208 -10.26 12.26 13.09
C ALA A 208 -11.69 12.46 12.57
N VAL A 209 -11.88 12.53 11.25
CA VAL A 209 -13.21 12.59 10.63
C VAL A 209 -14.05 11.38 11.04
N ALA A 210 -13.49 10.16 11.01
CA ALA A 210 -14.22 8.96 11.43
C ALA A 210 -14.67 9.00 12.91
N ILE A 211 -13.83 9.50 13.81
CA ILE A 211 -14.14 9.72 15.25
C ILE A 211 -15.26 10.76 15.42
N LEU A 212 -15.23 11.83 14.62
CA LEU A 212 -16.23 12.89 14.67
C LEU A 212 -17.58 12.41 14.11
N SER A 213 -17.57 11.72 12.97
CA SER A 213 -18.78 11.25 12.28
C SER A 213 -19.45 10.05 12.95
N ARG A 214 -18.70 9.22 13.70
CA ARG A 214 -19.24 8.00 14.33
C ARG A 214 -18.88 7.91 15.80
N ALA A 215 -19.81 8.31 16.67
CA ALA A 215 -19.62 8.27 18.12
C ALA A 215 -19.18 6.90 18.65
N GLY A 216 -19.67 5.80 18.06
CA GLY A 216 -19.29 4.44 18.43
C GLY A 216 -17.81 4.08 18.16
N LEU A 217 -17.14 4.80 17.26
CA LEU A 217 -15.71 4.62 16.99
C LEU A 217 -14.81 5.34 17.99
N ARG A 218 -15.31 6.36 18.70
CA ARG A 218 -14.51 7.17 19.64
C ARG A 218 -13.84 6.30 20.69
N LYS A 219 -14.62 5.44 21.37
CA LYS A 219 -14.10 4.51 22.39
C LYS A 219 -13.07 3.54 21.83
N ARG A 220 -13.12 3.24 20.52
CA ARG A 220 -12.23 2.29 19.88
C ARG A 220 -10.94 2.92 19.31
N LEU A 221 -11.00 4.19 18.93
CA LEU A 221 -9.94 4.94 18.26
C LEU A 221 -9.26 5.99 19.15
N LEU A 222 -9.85 6.34 20.30
CA LEU A 222 -9.26 7.23 21.30
C LEU A 222 -8.85 6.43 22.55
N THR A 223 -8.07 5.38 22.32
CA THR A 223 -7.44 4.62 23.40
C THR A 223 -6.01 5.10 23.60
N ARG A 224 -5.47 4.92 24.82
CA ARG A 224 -4.06 5.25 25.12
C ARG A 224 -3.11 4.61 24.10
N THR A 225 -3.36 3.35 23.73
CA THR A 225 -2.57 2.61 22.74
C THR A 225 -2.62 3.24 21.36
N SER A 226 -3.80 3.63 20.88
CA SER A 226 -3.96 4.27 19.57
C SER A 226 -3.32 5.66 19.50
N VAL A 227 -3.35 6.44 20.60
CA VAL A 227 -2.71 7.75 20.67
C VAL A 227 -1.18 7.60 20.66
N ILE A 228 -0.64 6.65 21.44
CA ILE A 228 0.79 6.35 21.44
C ILE A 228 1.24 5.87 20.06
N ALA A 229 0.50 4.94 19.44
CA ALA A 229 0.80 4.47 18.09
C ALA A 229 0.76 5.62 17.08
N GLY A 230 -0.20 6.54 17.22
CA GLY A 230 -0.26 7.74 16.41
C GLY A 230 0.98 8.62 16.56
N ALA A 231 1.42 8.88 17.79
CA ALA A 231 2.65 9.64 18.05
C ALA A 231 3.90 8.93 17.51
N VAL A 232 4.00 7.61 17.69
CA VAL A 232 5.10 6.80 17.15
C VAL A 232 5.12 6.85 15.62
N GLY A 233 3.96 6.79 14.95
CA GLY A 233 3.89 6.91 13.49
C GLY A 233 4.46 8.23 12.97
N LEU A 234 4.25 9.34 13.68
CA LEU A 234 4.78 10.66 13.31
C LEU A 234 6.30 10.75 13.42
N THR A 235 6.97 9.81 14.09
CA THR A 235 8.45 9.77 14.13
C THR A 235 9.06 9.54 12.76
N GLY A 236 8.30 9.04 11.76
CA GLY A 236 8.73 9.00 10.37
C GLY A 236 9.08 10.38 9.78
N LEU A 237 8.60 11.48 10.38
CA LEU A 237 9.00 12.84 9.98
C LEU A 237 10.41 13.21 10.43
N ALA A 238 10.95 12.55 11.46
CA ALA A 238 12.23 12.92 12.08
C ALA A 238 13.40 13.03 11.08
N PRO A 239 13.68 12.02 10.22
CA PRO A 239 14.79 12.12 9.27
C PRO A 239 14.58 13.23 8.22
N ILE A 240 13.33 13.47 7.81
CA ILE A 240 12.98 14.52 6.85
C ILE A 240 13.22 15.91 7.43
N VAL A 241 12.77 16.13 8.67
CA VAL A 241 12.92 17.41 9.38
C VAL A 241 14.38 17.68 9.68
N PHE A 242 15.12 16.70 10.19
CA PHE A 242 16.52 16.85 10.51
C PHE A 242 17.36 17.17 9.26
N TRP A 243 17.13 16.45 8.17
CA TRP A 243 17.82 16.71 6.90
C TRP A 243 17.49 18.10 6.37
N ASN A 244 16.23 18.52 6.41
CA ASN A 244 15.85 19.87 5.98
C ASN A 244 16.48 20.97 6.85
N ALA A 245 16.55 20.79 8.16
CA ALA A 245 17.20 21.73 9.06
C ALA A 245 18.69 21.91 8.71
N ALA A 246 19.38 20.82 8.35
CA ALA A 246 20.76 20.87 7.87
C ALA A 246 20.90 21.54 6.49
N HIS A 247 19.87 21.49 5.65
CA HIS A 247 19.86 22.01 4.28
C HIS A 247 19.03 23.29 4.11
N GLN A 248 18.96 24.14 5.15
CA GLN A 248 18.31 25.45 5.08
C GLN A 248 16.83 25.38 4.65
N TRP A 249 16.11 24.31 5.01
CA TRP A 249 14.69 24.08 4.72
C TRP A 249 14.35 24.12 3.24
N VAL A 250 15.29 23.66 2.40
CA VAL A 250 15.20 23.77 0.94
C VAL A 250 13.95 23.07 0.36
N SER A 251 13.53 21.93 0.93
CA SER A 251 12.31 21.23 0.49
C SER A 251 11.06 22.06 0.74
N PHE A 252 10.97 22.71 1.90
CA PHE A 252 9.80 23.51 2.26
C PHE A 252 9.71 24.79 1.43
N ARG A 253 10.85 25.44 1.14
CA ARG A 253 10.88 26.59 0.23
C ARG A 253 10.46 26.22 -1.19
N HIS A 254 10.86 25.04 -1.67
CA HIS A 254 10.42 24.54 -2.97
C HIS A 254 8.91 24.37 -3.03
N VAL A 255 8.32 23.72 -2.01
CA VAL A 255 6.87 23.52 -1.93
C VAL A 255 6.12 24.85 -1.75
N ALA A 256 6.66 25.78 -0.96
CA ALA A 256 6.09 27.13 -0.81
C ALA A 256 6.08 27.90 -2.14
N GLY A 257 7.18 27.82 -2.91
CA GLY A 257 7.25 28.37 -4.26
C GLY A 257 6.22 27.77 -5.22
N GLN A 258 5.99 26.45 -5.16
CA GLN A 258 4.93 25.79 -5.93
C GLN A 258 3.52 26.21 -5.48
N ALA A 259 3.35 26.56 -4.20
CA ALA A 259 2.09 27.06 -3.65
C ALA A 259 1.89 28.57 -3.89
N GLY A 260 2.82 29.26 -4.56
CA GLY A 260 2.74 30.70 -4.80
C GLY A 260 2.96 31.56 -3.56
N VAL A 261 3.52 30.99 -2.50
CA VAL A 261 3.87 31.69 -1.27
C VAL A 261 5.36 32.01 -1.33
N SER A 262 5.70 33.19 -1.87
CA SER A 262 7.05 33.74 -1.92
C SER A 262 7.30 34.71 -0.77
#